data_AF-A0A2L0B714-F1
#
_entry.id   AF-A0A2L0B714-F1
#
_cell.length_a   1.000
_cell.length_b   1.000
_cell.length_c   1.000
_cell.angle_alpha   90.00
_cell.angle_beta   90.00
_cell.angle_gamma   90.00
#
_symmetry.space_group_name_H-M   'P 1'
#
loop_
_entity.id
_entity.type
_entity.pdbx_description
1 polymer ?
#
loop_
_entity_poly.entity_id
_entity_poly.type
_entity_poly.pdbx_seq_one_letter_code
_entity_poly.pdbx_strand_id
1 'polypeptide(L)'
;LEGGVKFDFSEISLPKDCLSQNNENNDDTEDEIEDSYDSENDDSKNVLQSCFKSMVDTLSKQAPETINEVQVLVKELRRIILLWDELWLGTLAQHHGEINKRQQQLEGEIEKVHSNPNLNYEQKSFLINEKHRIIIKPIIFILEQLHDITSREPETPHEKQFQEQYSQLIIDTLEKLKNPKNTDKPQESWALLKDLQTKFQQKANKRTSYSLKMTEISPVLAGMKNTMIAMPGLVSTKNKITISHVSNHVSILPTKTKPKKLVFHGSDGHTYTYLFKGLEDLHLDERIMQFLSITNTMMAQNKDGLEQNLYRARYYSVIPLGPRSGLISWVDGTTPVFALYKRWQQREAAKQNKTSNSSSVLRPSELFYNKLNPLLQEHGVKNIDNRKEWPLAILKKVLTELMNETPSDLLAKELWCHAVNAAAWWNMVRKYSYSVAVMSIIGYIIGLGDRHLDNVLVDLTSGDV
;
A
#
# COMPACT_ATOMS: atom_id res chain seq x y z
N LEU A 1 16.96 -8.67 -39.91
CA LEU A 1 15.68 -7.93 -39.99
C LEU A 1 14.89 -8.31 -38.74
N GLU A 2 15.39 -7.92 -37.55
CA GLU A 2 14.95 -6.70 -36.85
C GLU A 2 13.42 -6.60 -36.83
N GLY A 3 12.84 -7.21 -35.81
CA GLY A 3 11.39 -7.26 -35.57
C GLY A 3 11.11 -7.71 -34.14
N GLY A 4 11.85 -7.17 -33.17
CA GLY A 4 11.59 -7.37 -31.75
C GLY A 4 10.68 -6.25 -31.26
N VAL A 5 9.42 -6.58 -30.97
CA VAL A 5 8.48 -5.67 -30.31
C VAL A 5 9.02 -5.40 -28.90
N LYS A 6 9.60 -4.22 -28.69
CA LYS A 6 9.98 -3.72 -27.37
C LYS A 6 8.69 -3.50 -26.57
N PHE A 7 8.40 -4.39 -25.64
CA PHE A 7 7.31 -4.24 -24.69
C PHE A 7 7.58 -3.03 -23.78
N ASP A 8 6.75 -2.00 -23.89
CA ASP A 8 6.79 -0.84 -23.00
C ASP A 8 5.95 -1.11 -21.74
N PHE A 9 6.54 -0.90 -20.57
CA PHE A 9 5.85 -1.10 -19.28
C PHE A 9 4.72 -0.09 -19.06
N SER A 10 4.62 0.97 -19.88
CA SER A 10 3.47 1.89 -19.89
C SER A 10 2.18 1.28 -20.43
N GLU A 11 2.26 0.19 -21.20
CA GLU A 11 1.09 -0.51 -21.78
C GLU A 11 0.56 -1.65 -20.89
N ILE A 12 1.10 -1.81 -19.68
CA ILE A 12 0.46 -2.67 -18.67
C ILE A 12 -0.81 -1.95 -18.19
N SER A 13 -1.85 -1.98 -19.01
CA SER A 13 -3.22 -2.01 -18.50
C SER A 13 -3.37 -3.38 -17.85
N LEU A 14 -2.93 -3.48 -16.60
CA LEU A 14 -3.51 -4.49 -15.72
C LEU A 14 -5.02 -4.32 -15.86
N PRO A 15 -5.78 -5.38 -16.22
CA PRO A 15 -7.23 -5.31 -16.36
C PRO A 15 -7.79 -4.53 -15.18
N LYS A 16 -8.82 -3.69 -15.41
CA LYS A 16 -9.43 -2.84 -14.36
C LYS A 16 -9.73 -3.64 -13.07
N ASP A 17 -9.89 -4.96 -13.18
CA ASP A 17 -10.18 -5.89 -12.09
C ASP A 17 -8.99 -6.69 -11.52
N CYS A 18 -7.79 -6.62 -12.10
CA CYS A 18 -6.69 -7.51 -11.70
C CYS A 18 -5.97 -7.10 -10.42
N LEU A 19 -6.20 -5.89 -9.87
CA LEU A 19 -5.60 -5.40 -8.62
C LEU A 19 -6.49 -4.41 -7.81
N SER A 20 -7.79 -4.27 -8.14
CA SER A 20 -8.72 -3.46 -7.34
C SER A 20 -9.03 -4.20 -6.04
N GLN A 21 -8.52 -3.69 -4.91
CA GLN A 21 -8.90 -4.17 -3.58
C GLN A 21 -10.21 -3.50 -3.13
N ASN A 22 -11.33 -3.82 -3.78
CA ASN A 22 -12.66 -3.54 -3.21
C ASN A 22 -13.20 -4.84 -2.61
N ASN A 23 -12.78 -5.12 -1.38
CA ASN A 23 -13.49 -6.05 -0.49
C ASN A 23 -14.29 -5.20 0.49
N GLU A 24 -15.49 -4.79 0.09
CA GLU A 24 -16.54 -4.43 1.05
C GLU A 24 -17.73 -5.36 0.81
N ASN A 25 -17.84 -6.38 1.68
CA ASN A 25 -19.12 -6.99 1.97
C ASN A 25 -19.92 -5.98 2.79
N ASN A 26 -20.82 -5.23 2.16
CA ASN A 26 -21.97 -4.64 2.82
C ASN A 26 -23.19 -4.86 1.92
N ASP A 27 -24.08 -5.73 2.38
CA ASP A 27 -25.49 -5.67 2.04
C ASP A 27 -26.02 -4.31 2.51
N ASP A 28 -26.12 -3.34 1.62
CA ASP A 28 -27.09 -2.26 1.70
C ASP A 28 -27.33 -1.77 0.26
N THR A 29 -28.57 -1.95 -0.19
CA THR A 29 -29.10 -1.47 -1.47
C THR A 29 -29.04 0.06 -1.52
N GLU A 30 -28.03 0.61 -2.17
CA GLU A 30 -28.03 2.01 -2.66
C GLU A 30 -27.62 2.01 -4.13
N ASP A 31 -28.41 2.76 -4.91
CA ASP A 31 -28.41 2.78 -6.37
C ASP A 31 -27.00 2.95 -6.98
N GLU A 32 -26.53 1.92 -7.68
CA GLU A 32 -25.39 2.02 -8.59
C GLU A 32 -25.75 3.00 -9.71
N ILE A 33 -25.26 4.24 -9.59
CA ILE A 33 -25.09 5.11 -10.75
C ILE A 33 -24.01 4.45 -11.60
N GLU A 34 -24.44 3.75 -12.65
CA GLU A 34 -23.59 3.33 -13.77
C GLU A 34 -22.76 4.54 -14.24
N ASP A 35 -21.47 4.57 -13.91
CA ASP A 35 -20.50 5.46 -14.53
C ASP A 35 -20.30 5.04 -16.00
N SER A 36 -21.24 5.47 -16.85
CA SER A 36 -21.24 5.39 -18.31
C SER A 36 -20.26 6.41 -18.95
N TYR A 37 -19.07 6.59 -18.36
CA TYR A 37 -18.07 7.57 -18.82
C TYR A 37 -16.79 6.95 -19.42
N ASP A 38 -16.85 5.71 -19.90
CA ASP A 38 -15.74 5.12 -20.69
C ASP A 38 -15.83 5.42 -22.20
N SER A 39 -16.76 6.30 -22.61
CA SER A 39 -16.89 6.75 -24.02
C SER A 39 -16.23 8.10 -24.32
N GLU A 40 -15.38 8.63 -23.42
CA GLU A 40 -14.55 9.80 -23.74
C GLU A 40 -13.43 9.45 -24.74
N ASN A 41 -13.82 9.52 -26.03
CA ASN A 41 -13.06 9.60 -27.28
C ASN A 41 -11.58 9.22 -27.21
N ASP A 42 -11.22 8.09 -27.82
CA ASP A 42 -9.84 7.67 -28.12
C ASP A 42 -9.01 8.81 -28.77
N ASP A 43 -9.67 9.69 -29.53
CA ASP A 43 -9.08 10.90 -30.10
C ASP A 43 -8.52 11.87 -29.04
N SER A 44 -9.17 12.01 -27.89
CA SER A 44 -8.72 12.90 -26.80
C SER A 44 -7.43 12.36 -26.14
N LYS A 45 -7.33 11.05 -25.96
CA LYS A 45 -6.13 10.37 -25.45
C LYS A 45 -4.97 10.52 -26.44
N ASN A 46 -5.24 10.35 -27.72
CA ASN A 46 -4.26 10.53 -28.79
C ASN A 46 -3.75 11.99 -28.84
N VAL A 47 -4.64 12.97 -28.67
CA VAL A 47 -4.27 14.39 -28.59
C VAL A 47 -3.36 14.67 -27.38
N LEU A 48 -3.74 14.21 -26.19
CA LEU A 48 -2.92 14.38 -24.98
C LEU A 48 -1.54 13.72 -25.13
N GLN A 49 -1.48 12.51 -25.66
CA GLN A 49 -0.23 11.80 -25.89
C GLN A 49 0.69 12.54 -26.88
N SER A 50 0.11 13.10 -27.95
CA SER A 50 0.83 13.95 -28.90
C SER A 50 1.39 15.22 -28.23
N CYS A 51 0.59 15.89 -27.40
CA CYS A 51 1.01 17.05 -26.62
C CYS A 51 2.15 16.71 -25.66
N PHE A 52 2.04 15.62 -24.90
CA PHE A 52 3.11 15.17 -24.00
C PHE A 52 4.40 14.86 -24.74
N LYS A 53 4.31 14.18 -25.89
CA LYS A 53 5.47 13.89 -26.73
C LYS A 53 6.15 15.17 -27.21
N SER A 54 5.39 16.15 -27.70
CA SER A 54 5.91 17.45 -28.12
C SER A 54 6.60 18.23 -26.98
N MET A 55 6.04 18.18 -25.77
CA MET A 55 6.66 18.79 -24.59
C MET A 55 7.98 18.10 -24.23
N VAL A 56 8.01 16.76 -24.22
CA VAL A 56 9.23 15.99 -23.96
C VAL A 56 10.29 16.27 -25.02
N ASP A 57 9.92 16.35 -26.29
CA ASP A 57 10.84 16.69 -27.39
C ASP A 57 11.44 18.10 -27.21
N THR A 58 10.62 19.06 -26.78
CA THR A 58 11.06 20.43 -26.53
C THR A 58 12.02 20.50 -25.33
N LEU A 59 11.68 19.82 -24.23
CA LEU A 59 12.53 19.74 -23.04
C LEU A 59 13.83 18.97 -23.31
N SER A 60 13.79 17.92 -24.13
CA SER A 60 14.96 17.14 -24.53
C SER A 60 15.93 17.96 -25.37
N LYS A 61 15.45 18.93 -26.16
CA LYS A 61 16.32 19.87 -26.89
C LYS A 61 17.03 20.85 -25.95
N GLN A 62 16.41 21.21 -24.83
CA GLN A 62 16.96 22.17 -23.87
C GLN A 62 17.90 21.50 -22.85
N ALA A 63 17.54 20.31 -22.35
CA ALA A 63 18.27 19.59 -21.31
C ALA A 63 18.28 18.07 -21.59
N PRO A 64 18.96 17.61 -22.66
CA PRO A 64 18.91 16.22 -23.11
C PRO A 64 19.37 15.23 -22.03
N GLU A 65 20.46 15.56 -21.33
CA GLU A 65 21.02 14.73 -20.26
C GLU A 65 20.03 14.55 -19.10
N THR A 66 19.48 15.65 -18.58
CA THR A 66 18.49 15.60 -17.49
C THR A 66 17.25 14.80 -17.87
N ILE A 67 16.73 14.97 -19.09
CA ILE A 67 15.53 14.23 -19.52
C ILE A 67 15.84 12.73 -19.63
N ASN A 68 16.97 12.36 -20.20
CA ASN A 68 17.39 10.96 -20.27
C ASN A 68 17.57 10.35 -18.88
N GLU A 69 18.24 11.05 -17.96
CA GLU A 69 18.41 10.61 -16.57
C GLU A 69 17.05 10.43 -15.85
N VAL A 70 16.11 11.36 -16.03
CA VAL A 70 14.76 11.25 -15.45
C VAL A 70 13.98 10.07 -16.04
N GLN A 71 14.06 9.84 -17.36
CA GLN A 71 13.42 8.70 -18.00
C GLN A 71 13.95 7.37 -17.45
N VAL A 72 15.27 7.27 -17.28
CA VAL A 72 15.91 6.10 -16.65
C VAL A 72 15.46 5.95 -15.20
N LEU A 73 15.47 7.02 -14.41
CA LEU A 73 15.00 7.01 -13.03
C LEU A 73 13.55 6.50 -12.92
N VAL A 74 12.63 7.04 -13.73
CA VAL A 74 11.22 6.66 -13.70
C VAL A 74 11.02 5.22 -14.18
N LYS A 75 11.74 4.79 -15.23
CA LYS A 75 11.69 3.39 -15.71
C LYS A 75 12.10 2.42 -14.61
N GLU A 76 13.22 2.70 -13.93
CA GLU A 76 13.73 1.82 -12.88
C GLU A 76 12.90 1.87 -11.60
N LEU A 77 12.39 3.06 -11.23
CA LEU A 77 11.41 3.16 -10.15
C LEU A 77 10.20 2.30 -10.45
N ARG A 78 9.66 2.34 -11.69
CA ARG A 78 8.54 1.49 -12.10
C ARG A 78 8.84 0.00 -11.99
N ARG A 79 10.06 -0.42 -12.36
CA ARG A 79 10.51 -1.81 -12.22
C ARG A 79 10.51 -2.28 -10.76
N ILE A 80 11.00 -1.45 -9.84
CA ILE A 80 11.10 -1.83 -8.42
C ILE A 80 9.80 -1.62 -7.62
N ILE A 81 8.72 -1.07 -8.23
CA ILE A 81 7.41 -0.93 -7.57
C ILE A 81 6.96 -2.29 -7.03
N LEU A 82 6.91 -3.26 -7.93
CA LEU A 82 6.38 -4.59 -7.68
C LEU A 82 7.35 -5.61 -8.26
N LEU A 83 8.06 -6.31 -7.38
CA LEU A 83 8.99 -7.36 -7.79
C LEU A 83 8.21 -8.58 -8.30
N TRP A 84 8.83 -9.43 -9.11
CA TRP A 84 8.14 -10.56 -9.73
C TRP A 84 7.50 -11.52 -8.72
N ASP A 85 8.17 -11.81 -7.60
CA ASP A 85 7.60 -12.63 -6.52
C ASP A 85 6.45 -11.93 -5.77
N GLU A 86 6.50 -10.61 -5.61
CA GLU A 86 5.39 -9.83 -5.05
C GLU A 86 4.18 -9.81 -6.00
N LEU A 87 4.42 -9.72 -7.31
CA LEU A 87 3.39 -9.79 -8.35
C LEU A 87 2.67 -11.15 -8.29
N TRP A 88 3.43 -12.26 -8.33
CA TRP A 88 2.86 -13.60 -8.24
C TRP A 88 2.06 -13.81 -6.95
N LEU A 89 2.62 -13.41 -5.80
CA LEU A 89 1.94 -13.55 -4.51
C LEU A 89 0.66 -12.70 -4.44
N GLY A 90 0.72 -11.46 -4.93
CA GLY A 90 -0.40 -10.52 -4.95
C GLY A 90 -1.55 -11.03 -5.81
N THR A 91 -1.27 -11.42 -7.05
CA THR A 91 -2.29 -11.93 -7.97
C THR A 91 -2.90 -13.25 -7.48
N LEU A 92 -2.09 -14.18 -6.95
CA LEU A 92 -2.62 -15.42 -6.36
C LEU A 92 -3.49 -15.16 -5.13
N ALA A 93 -3.13 -14.20 -4.28
CA ALA A 93 -3.91 -13.84 -3.11
C ALA A 93 -5.26 -13.20 -3.48
N GLN A 94 -5.28 -12.34 -4.49
CA GLN A 94 -6.49 -11.68 -4.95
C GLN A 94 -7.48 -12.66 -5.60
N HIS A 95 -7.00 -13.54 -6.47
CA HIS A 95 -7.86 -14.53 -7.12
C HIS A 95 -8.13 -15.76 -6.25
N HIS A 96 -7.65 -15.80 -5.00
CA HIS A 96 -7.82 -16.95 -4.11
C HIS A 96 -9.29 -17.34 -3.90
N GLY A 97 -10.17 -16.35 -3.72
CA GLY A 97 -11.62 -16.60 -3.57
C GLY A 97 -12.24 -17.24 -4.81
N GLU A 98 -11.94 -16.71 -6.00
CA GLU A 98 -12.42 -17.26 -7.28
C GLU A 98 -11.84 -18.64 -7.56
N ILE A 99 -10.55 -18.86 -7.28
CA ILE A 99 -9.90 -20.16 -7.40
C ILE A 99 -10.60 -21.21 -6.52
N ASN A 100 -10.94 -20.88 -5.26
CA ASN A 100 -11.67 -21.78 -4.36
C ASN A 100 -13.10 -22.04 -4.84
N LYS A 101 -13.80 -21.03 -5.36
CA LYS A 101 -15.15 -21.19 -5.93
C LYS A 101 -15.14 -22.13 -7.14
N ARG A 102 -14.17 -21.97 -8.04
CA ARG A 102 -13.96 -22.85 -9.20
C ARG A 102 -13.58 -24.26 -8.78
N GLN A 103 -12.84 -24.44 -7.69
CA GLN A 103 -12.57 -25.74 -7.10
C GLN A 103 -13.85 -26.48 -6.75
N GLN A 104 -14.68 -25.85 -5.91
CA GLN A 104 -15.92 -26.46 -5.41
C GLN A 104 -16.89 -26.74 -6.56
N GLN A 105 -16.92 -25.85 -7.56
CA GLN A 105 -17.69 -26.07 -8.78
C GLN A 105 -17.23 -27.31 -9.55
N LEU A 106 -15.92 -27.50 -9.72
CA LEU A 106 -15.38 -28.66 -10.43
C LEU A 106 -15.65 -29.96 -9.67
N GLU A 107 -15.44 -29.98 -8.35
CA GLU A 107 -15.75 -31.13 -7.48
C GLU A 107 -17.23 -31.54 -7.61
N GLY A 108 -18.16 -30.58 -7.53
CA GLY A 108 -19.59 -30.86 -7.69
C GLY A 108 -19.98 -31.34 -9.09
N GLU A 109 -19.35 -30.83 -10.15
CA GLU A 109 -19.60 -31.31 -11.52
C GLU A 109 -19.07 -32.73 -11.74
N ILE A 110 -17.92 -33.08 -11.15
CA ILE A 110 -17.37 -34.44 -11.20
C ILE A 110 -18.31 -35.42 -10.51
N GLU A 111 -18.85 -35.09 -9.34
CA GLU A 111 -19.84 -35.92 -8.63
C GLU A 111 -21.13 -36.13 -9.43
N LYS A 112 -21.62 -35.09 -10.13
CA LYS A 112 -22.78 -35.21 -11.03
C LYS A 112 -22.51 -36.13 -12.21
N VAL A 113 -21.32 -36.05 -12.82
CA VAL A 113 -20.95 -36.94 -13.94
C VAL A 113 -20.81 -38.39 -13.45
N HIS A 114 -20.27 -38.60 -12.25
CA HIS A 114 -20.15 -39.93 -11.64
C HIS A 114 -21.51 -40.55 -11.32
N SER A 115 -22.45 -39.77 -10.77
CA SER A 115 -23.79 -40.23 -10.36
C SER A 115 -24.74 -40.51 -11.53
N ASN A 116 -24.41 -40.10 -12.76
CA ASN A 116 -25.23 -40.38 -13.94
C ASN A 116 -25.10 -41.86 -14.37
N PRO A 117 -26.19 -42.65 -14.35
CA PRO A 117 -26.17 -44.06 -14.74
C PRO A 117 -26.13 -44.27 -16.26
N ASN A 118 -26.45 -43.24 -17.07
CA ASN A 118 -26.57 -43.34 -18.52
C ASN A 118 -25.26 -43.11 -19.30
N LEU A 119 -24.14 -42.91 -18.59
CA LEU A 119 -22.84 -42.61 -19.19
C LEU A 119 -21.87 -43.77 -18.99
N ASN A 120 -21.18 -44.15 -20.07
CA ASN A 120 -20.10 -45.13 -20.02
C ASN A 120 -18.82 -44.51 -19.41
N TYR A 121 -17.89 -45.34 -18.94
CA TYR A 121 -16.64 -44.88 -18.32
C TYR A 121 -15.85 -43.90 -19.21
N GLU A 122 -15.71 -44.19 -20.50
CA GLU A 122 -15.01 -43.31 -21.45
C GLU A 122 -15.74 -41.97 -21.65
N GLN A 123 -17.07 -41.97 -21.66
CA GLN A 123 -17.87 -40.75 -21.78
C GLN A 123 -17.79 -39.90 -20.51
N LYS A 124 -17.77 -40.53 -19.34
CA LYS A 124 -17.55 -39.85 -18.06
C LYS A 124 -16.18 -39.17 -18.02
N SER A 125 -15.12 -39.89 -18.37
CA SER A 125 -13.76 -39.35 -18.42
C SER A 125 -13.62 -38.19 -19.41
N PHE A 126 -14.21 -38.31 -20.60
CA PHE A 126 -14.23 -37.22 -21.59
C PHE A 126 -14.95 -35.96 -21.07
N LEU A 127 -16.14 -36.13 -20.47
CA LEU A 127 -16.92 -35.02 -19.92
C LEU A 127 -16.18 -34.34 -18.76
N ILE A 128 -15.54 -35.10 -17.89
CA ILE A 128 -14.73 -34.59 -16.78
C ILE A 128 -13.54 -33.77 -17.30
N ASN A 129 -12.85 -34.24 -18.34
CA ASN A 129 -11.75 -33.51 -18.98
C ASN A 129 -12.22 -32.16 -19.56
N GLU A 130 -13.32 -32.15 -20.32
CA GLU A 130 -13.84 -30.91 -20.90
C GLU A 130 -14.35 -29.94 -19.84
N LYS A 131 -15.01 -30.45 -18.78
CA LYS A 131 -15.45 -29.62 -17.64
C LYS A 131 -14.27 -29.02 -16.88
N HIS A 132 -13.22 -29.80 -16.61
CA HIS A 132 -11.98 -29.30 -16.03
C HIS A 132 -11.39 -28.18 -16.90
N ARG A 133 -11.24 -28.42 -18.20
CA ARG A 133 -10.69 -27.44 -19.14
C ARG A 133 -11.47 -26.13 -19.14
N ILE A 134 -12.80 -26.18 -19.19
CA ILE A 134 -13.66 -24.99 -19.22
C ILE A 134 -13.56 -24.20 -17.91
N ILE A 135 -13.65 -24.87 -16.76
CA ILE A 135 -13.67 -24.22 -15.44
C ILE A 135 -12.32 -23.59 -15.10
N ILE A 136 -11.21 -24.19 -15.54
CA ILE A 136 -9.84 -23.77 -15.20
C ILE A 136 -9.19 -22.83 -16.21
N LYS A 137 -9.73 -22.76 -17.43
CA LYS A 137 -9.23 -21.84 -18.45
C LYS A 137 -9.01 -20.39 -17.96
N PRO A 138 -9.91 -19.77 -17.18
CA PRO A 138 -9.67 -18.41 -16.65
C PRO A 138 -8.47 -18.34 -15.69
N ILE A 139 -8.28 -19.35 -14.85
CA ILE A 139 -7.15 -19.42 -13.92
C ILE A 139 -5.84 -19.60 -14.71
N ILE A 140 -5.82 -20.53 -15.67
CA ILE A 140 -4.65 -20.74 -16.54
C ILE A 140 -4.30 -19.45 -17.28
N PHE A 141 -5.29 -18.74 -17.83
CA PHE A 141 -5.07 -17.49 -18.53
C PHE A 141 -4.36 -16.45 -17.66
N ILE A 142 -4.77 -16.28 -16.40
CA ILE A 142 -4.10 -15.37 -15.46
C ILE A 142 -2.65 -15.80 -15.20
N LEU A 143 -2.42 -17.10 -14.97
CA LEU A 143 -1.08 -17.62 -14.68
C LEU A 143 -0.16 -17.57 -15.90
N GLU A 144 -0.71 -17.74 -17.11
CA GLU A 144 0.01 -17.56 -18.38
C GLU A 144 0.42 -16.10 -18.56
N GLN A 145 -0.47 -15.14 -18.30
CA GLN A 145 -0.12 -13.72 -18.35
C GLN A 145 1.01 -13.37 -17.35
N LEU A 146 0.96 -13.91 -16.14
CA LEU A 146 2.03 -13.73 -15.16
C LEU A 146 3.34 -14.38 -15.63
N HIS A 147 3.25 -15.55 -16.25
CA HIS A 147 4.42 -16.23 -16.81
C HIS A 147 5.02 -15.44 -17.97
N ASP A 148 4.21 -14.86 -18.86
CA ASP A 148 4.68 -14.04 -19.99
C ASP A 148 5.41 -12.77 -19.53
N ILE A 149 5.04 -12.21 -18.37
CA ILE A 149 5.74 -11.08 -17.75
C ILE A 149 7.07 -11.54 -17.13
N THR A 150 7.06 -12.67 -16.43
CA THR A 150 8.18 -13.14 -15.60
C THR A 150 9.16 -14.09 -16.30
N SER A 151 8.87 -14.47 -17.54
CA SER A 151 9.75 -15.29 -18.41
C SER A 151 10.61 -14.45 -19.37
N ARG A 152 10.44 -13.12 -19.37
CA ARG A 152 11.26 -12.19 -20.16
C ARG A 152 12.72 -12.24 -19.72
N GLU A 153 13.63 -11.78 -20.59
CA GLU A 153 15.04 -11.69 -20.24
C GLU A 153 15.23 -10.87 -18.94
N PRO A 154 15.89 -11.42 -17.90
CA PRO A 154 16.06 -10.73 -16.64
C PRO A 154 17.05 -9.57 -16.79
N GLU A 155 16.64 -8.36 -16.41
CA GLU A 155 17.48 -7.16 -16.43
C GLU A 155 18.20 -6.95 -15.08
N THR A 156 17.71 -7.58 -14.01
CA THR A 156 18.25 -7.42 -12.64
C THR A 156 18.70 -8.75 -12.03
N PRO A 157 19.66 -8.74 -11.09
CA PRO A 157 20.05 -9.94 -10.35
C PRO A 157 18.87 -10.63 -9.64
N HIS A 158 17.94 -9.84 -9.08
CA HIS A 158 16.75 -10.37 -8.42
C HIS A 158 15.81 -11.10 -9.39
N GLU A 159 15.58 -10.55 -10.58
CA GLU A 159 14.80 -11.18 -11.65
C GLU A 159 15.44 -12.50 -12.12
N LYS A 160 16.77 -12.51 -12.29
CA LYS A 160 17.51 -13.72 -12.65
C LYS A 160 17.37 -14.81 -11.57
N GLN A 161 17.56 -14.45 -10.30
CA GLN A 161 17.39 -15.37 -9.19
C GLN A 161 15.96 -15.92 -9.10
N PHE A 162 14.95 -15.08 -9.37
CA PHE A 162 13.56 -15.51 -9.43
C PHE A 162 13.38 -16.61 -10.49
N GLN A 163 13.90 -16.43 -11.70
CA GLN A 163 13.77 -17.42 -12.76
C GLN A 163 14.49 -18.73 -12.45
N GLU A 164 15.72 -18.64 -11.96
CA GLU A 164 16.51 -19.81 -11.55
C GLU A 164 15.78 -20.65 -10.48
N GLN A 165 15.04 -19.99 -9.58
CA GLN A 165 14.35 -20.67 -8.49
C GLN A 165 12.94 -21.16 -8.85
N TYR A 166 12.18 -20.39 -9.63
CA TYR A 166 10.73 -20.59 -9.80
C TYR A 166 10.28 -20.93 -11.22
N SER A 167 11.07 -20.65 -12.27
CA SER A 167 10.60 -20.84 -13.66
C SER A 167 10.19 -22.28 -13.95
N GLN A 168 11.02 -23.27 -13.59
CA GLN A 168 10.68 -24.67 -13.83
C GLN A 168 9.41 -25.08 -13.08
N LEU A 169 9.26 -24.62 -11.83
CA LEU A 169 8.07 -24.92 -11.03
C LEU A 169 6.80 -24.30 -11.63
N ILE A 170 6.88 -23.07 -12.16
CA ILE A 170 5.76 -22.38 -12.81
C ILE A 170 5.36 -23.13 -14.08
N ILE A 171 6.33 -23.48 -14.93
CA ILE A 171 6.10 -24.24 -16.16
C ILE A 171 5.47 -25.60 -15.85
N ASP A 172 6.05 -26.35 -14.91
CA ASP A 172 5.52 -27.66 -14.49
C ASP A 172 4.09 -27.56 -13.94
N THR A 173 3.80 -26.49 -13.20
CA THR A 173 2.47 -26.23 -12.65
C THR A 173 1.48 -25.91 -13.76
N LEU A 174 1.84 -25.04 -14.70
CA LEU A 174 1.00 -24.68 -15.84
C LEU A 174 0.71 -25.89 -16.75
N GLU A 175 1.72 -26.71 -17.04
CA GLU A 175 1.54 -27.92 -17.86
C GLU A 175 0.61 -28.92 -17.19
N LYS A 176 0.78 -29.17 -15.89
CA LYS A 176 -0.08 -30.09 -15.12
C LYS A 176 -1.50 -29.57 -14.94
N LEU A 177 -1.70 -28.24 -14.90
CA LEU A 177 -3.03 -27.63 -14.87
C LEU A 177 -3.73 -27.72 -16.23
N LYS A 178 -2.98 -27.58 -17.33
CA LYS A 178 -3.53 -27.75 -18.69
C LYS A 178 -3.89 -29.19 -18.98
N ASN A 179 -3.02 -30.13 -18.59
CA ASN A 179 -3.13 -31.55 -18.88
C ASN A 179 -2.99 -32.38 -17.59
N PRO A 180 -4.06 -32.51 -16.78
CA PRO A 180 -3.98 -33.27 -15.55
C PRO A 180 -3.91 -34.77 -15.85
N LYS A 181 -3.04 -35.49 -15.14
CA LYS A 181 -2.92 -36.96 -15.29
C LYS A 181 -4.14 -37.71 -14.76
N ASN A 182 -4.76 -37.20 -13.70
CA ASN A 182 -5.98 -37.74 -13.08
C ASN A 182 -7.04 -36.65 -13.00
N THR A 183 -7.94 -36.60 -13.97
CA THR A 183 -9.00 -35.60 -13.98
C THR A 183 -10.16 -35.93 -13.02
N ASP A 184 -10.23 -37.17 -12.56
CA ASP A 184 -11.15 -37.62 -11.51
C ASP A 184 -10.81 -37.08 -10.11
N LYS A 185 -9.60 -36.52 -9.92
CA LYS A 185 -9.12 -35.97 -8.64
C LYS A 185 -8.71 -34.49 -8.80
N PRO A 186 -9.68 -33.55 -8.78
CA PRO A 186 -9.39 -32.12 -8.94
C PRO A 186 -8.48 -31.56 -7.83
N GLN A 187 -8.42 -32.23 -6.68
CA GLN A 187 -7.54 -31.90 -5.56
C GLN A 187 -6.05 -31.95 -5.91
N GLU A 188 -5.63 -32.84 -6.82
CA GLU A 188 -4.22 -32.97 -7.21
C GLU A 188 -3.73 -31.74 -7.97
N SER A 189 -4.53 -31.25 -8.92
CA SER A 189 -4.24 -30.03 -9.67
C SER A 189 -4.15 -28.81 -8.75
N TRP A 190 -4.99 -28.71 -7.72
CA TRP A 190 -4.99 -27.54 -6.82
C TRP A 190 -3.93 -27.63 -5.74
N ALA A 191 -3.53 -28.82 -5.34
CA ALA A 191 -2.37 -29.00 -4.48
C ALA A 191 -1.12 -28.35 -5.10
N LEU A 192 -0.98 -28.37 -6.43
CA LEU A 192 0.12 -27.69 -7.14
C LEU A 192 0.05 -26.17 -7.02
N LEU A 193 -1.13 -25.57 -7.22
CA LEU A 193 -1.33 -24.12 -7.03
C LEU A 193 -1.07 -23.70 -5.59
N LYS A 194 -1.52 -24.52 -4.63
CA LYS A 194 -1.30 -24.28 -3.21
C LYS A 194 0.18 -24.40 -2.85
N ASP A 195 0.91 -25.37 -3.40
CA ASP A 195 2.37 -25.49 -3.22
C ASP A 195 3.10 -24.26 -3.78
N LEU A 196 2.74 -23.82 -4.99
CA LEU A 196 3.27 -22.60 -5.61
C LEU A 196 3.02 -21.37 -4.73
N GLN A 197 1.78 -21.16 -4.29
CA GLN A 197 1.42 -20.05 -3.39
C GLN A 197 2.18 -20.11 -2.06
N THR A 198 2.29 -21.30 -1.48
CA THR A 198 2.99 -21.51 -0.20
C THR A 198 4.47 -21.17 -0.34
N LYS A 199 5.13 -21.54 -1.44
CA LYS A 199 6.54 -21.19 -1.68
C LYS A 199 6.77 -19.69 -1.80
N PHE A 200 5.88 -18.95 -2.47
CA PHE A 200 5.95 -17.48 -2.52
C PHE A 200 5.69 -16.86 -1.15
N GLN A 201 4.70 -17.36 -0.41
CA GLN A 201 4.37 -16.85 0.93
C GLN A 201 5.48 -17.11 1.95
N GLN A 202 6.12 -18.28 1.89
CA GLN A 202 7.27 -18.61 2.74
C GLN A 202 8.44 -17.66 2.51
N LYS A 203 8.74 -17.30 1.25
CA LYS A 203 9.78 -16.29 0.95
C LYS A 203 9.35 -14.92 1.49
N ALA A 204 8.11 -14.51 1.24
CA ALA A 204 7.61 -13.19 1.63
C ALA A 204 7.56 -12.95 3.14
N ASN A 205 7.43 -14.02 3.95
CA ASN A 205 7.38 -13.93 5.42
C ASN A 205 8.77 -14.00 6.09
N LYS A 206 9.84 -14.26 5.35
CA LYS A 206 11.20 -14.24 5.90
C LYS A 206 11.58 -12.82 6.30
N ARG A 207 12.22 -12.67 7.47
CA ARG A 207 12.70 -11.36 7.95
C ARG A 207 13.64 -10.66 6.97
N THR A 208 14.44 -11.43 6.23
CA THR A 208 15.34 -10.93 5.18
C THR A 208 14.58 -10.23 4.06
N SER A 209 13.32 -10.57 3.82
CA SER A 209 12.51 -10.01 2.74
C SER A 209 12.04 -8.58 3.01
N TYR A 210 12.17 -8.08 4.25
CA TYR A 210 11.90 -6.68 4.58
C TYR A 210 13.09 -5.75 4.31
N SER A 211 14.22 -6.29 3.86
CA SER A 211 15.39 -5.50 3.48
C SER A 211 15.91 -5.98 2.13
N LEU A 212 15.90 -5.08 1.17
CA LEU A 212 16.40 -5.30 -0.18
C LEU A 212 17.65 -4.46 -0.40
N LYS A 213 18.53 -4.93 -1.28
CA LYS A 213 19.65 -4.12 -1.78
C LYS A 213 19.31 -3.54 -3.14
N MET A 214 19.56 -2.24 -3.32
CA MET A 214 19.33 -1.57 -4.60
C MET A 214 20.13 -2.25 -5.72
N THR A 215 21.38 -2.67 -5.46
CA THR A 215 22.20 -3.41 -6.43
C THR A 215 21.57 -4.72 -6.92
N GLU A 216 20.70 -5.34 -6.12
CA GLU A 216 20.03 -6.60 -6.48
C GLU A 216 18.74 -6.35 -7.28
N ILE A 217 18.00 -5.27 -6.96
CA ILE A 217 16.69 -4.96 -7.58
C ILE A 217 16.76 -3.92 -8.72
N SER A 218 17.77 -3.07 -8.75
CA SER A 218 18.08 -2.13 -9.84
C SER A 218 19.56 -1.69 -9.77
N PRO A 219 20.45 -2.40 -10.50
CA PRO A 219 21.85 -2.01 -10.63
C PRO A 219 22.02 -0.60 -11.22
N VAL A 220 21.08 -0.17 -12.06
CA VAL A 220 21.06 1.15 -12.69
C VAL A 220 20.90 2.23 -11.63
N LEU A 221 19.87 2.16 -10.78
CA LEU A 221 19.66 3.13 -9.70
C LEU A 221 20.81 3.12 -8.68
N ALA A 222 21.35 1.93 -8.36
CA ALA A 222 22.52 1.82 -7.49
C ALA A 222 23.79 2.46 -8.10
N GLY A 223 23.89 2.49 -9.43
CA GLY A 223 24.98 3.09 -10.18
C GLY A 223 24.84 4.60 -10.40
N MET A 224 23.64 5.17 -10.25
CA MET A 224 23.41 6.60 -10.45
C MET A 224 24.18 7.44 -9.43
N LYS A 225 25.05 8.33 -9.94
CA LYS A 225 25.86 9.25 -9.14
C LYS A 225 25.90 10.63 -9.78
N ASN A 226 25.85 11.67 -8.95
CA ASN A 226 25.94 13.08 -9.29
C ASN A 226 25.03 13.48 -10.47
N THR A 227 23.75 13.13 -10.37
CA THR A 227 22.78 13.36 -11.44
C THR A 227 22.35 14.83 -11.51
N MET A 228 21.79 15.23 -12.65
CA MET A 228 21.22 16.57 -12.89
C MET A 228 19.73 16.66 -12.52
N ILE A 229 19.16 15.55 -12.06
CA ILE A 229 17.76 15.40 -11.65
C ILE A 229 17.51 16.22 -10.39
N ALA A 230 16.50 17.09 -10.41
CA ALA A 230 16.04 17.79 -9.21
C ALA A 230 15.43 16.81 -8.20
N MET A 231 15.66 17.06 -6.91
CA MET A 231 15.07 16.24 -5.84
C MET A 231 13.52 16.23 -5.94
N PRO A 232 12.86 15.06 -6.01
CA PRO A 232 11.42 14.98 -6.22
C PRO A 232 10.60 15.71 -5.16
N GLY A 233 9.66 16.55 -5.58
CA GLY A 233 8.75 17.25 -4.68
C GLY A 233 9.40 18.39 -3.86
N LEU A 234 10.66 18.74 -4.12
CA LEU A 234 11.30 19.88 -3.47
C LEU A 234 11.17 21.14 -4.34
N VAL A 235 10.35 22.10 -3.90
CA VAL A 235 10.20 23.39 -4.57
C VAL A 235 11.12 24.41 -3.88
N SER A 236 12.38 24.47 -4.31
CA SER A 236 13.34 25.46 -3.82
C SER A 236 13.54 26.58 -4.84
N THR A 237 13.29 27.82 -4.44
CA THR A 237 13.45 29.03 -5.28
C THR A 237 14.88 29.56 -5.30
N LYS A 238 15.76 29.10 -4.41
CA LYS A 238 17.11 29.68 -4.23
C LYS A 238 18.22 28.81 -4.83
N ASN A 239 18.22 27.51 -4.53
CA ASN A 239 19.21 26.55 -5.04
C ASN A 239 18.50 25.25 -5.47
N LYS A 240 18.76 24.79 -6.69
CA LYS A 240 18.30 23.49 -7.19
C LYS A 240 19.14 22.39 -6.54
N ILE A 241 18.52 21.58 -5.69
CA ILE A 241 19.15 20.41 -5.08
C ILE A 241 18.94 19.23 -6.03
N THR A 242 20.03 18.57 -6.42
CA THR A 242 19.98 17.41 -7.31
C THR A 242 20.24 16.11 -6.57
N ILE A 243 19.89 14.98 -7.18
CA ILE A 243 20.15 13.65 -6.61
C ILE A 243 21.64 13.33 -6.79
N SER A 244 22.38 13.31 -5.68
CA SER A 244 23.77 12.84 -5.65
C SER A 244 23.83 11.33 -5.85
N HIS A 245 23.06 10.53 -5.11
CA HIS A 245 22.98 9.08 -5.31
C HIS A 245 21.78 8.49 -4.57
N VAL A 246 21.42 7.25 -4.93
CA VAL A 246 20.38 6.48 -4.25
C VAL A 246 21.03 5.54 -3.24
N SER A 247 20.45 5.42 -2.04
CA SER A 247 20.92 4.48 -1.02
C SER A 247 20.82 3.05 -1.52
N ASN A 248 21.82 2.23 -1.22
CA ASN A 248 21.79 0.81 -1.54
C ASN A 248 20.84 0.01 -0.63
N HIS A 249 20.35 0.59 0.47
CA HIS A 249 19.45 -0.09 1.39
C HIS A 249 18.01 0.34 1.16
N VAL A 250 17.13 -0.62 0.84
CA VAL A 250 15.68 -0.41 0.71
C VAL A 250 14.97 -1.21 1.78
N SER A 251 14.16 -0.55 2.60
CA SER A 251 13.37 -1.22 3.65
C SER A 251 11.92 -1.36 3.19
N ILE A 252 11.31 -2.52 3.42
CA ILE A 252 9.87 -2.73 3.16
C ILE A 252 9.11 -2.58 4.47
N LEU A 253 8.04 -1.77 4.49
CA LEU A 253 7.23 -1.62 5.70
C LEU A 253 6.28 -2.82 5.87
N PRO A 254 6.09 -3.31 7.11
CA PRO A 254 5.26 -4.48 7.40
C PRO A 254 3.76 -4.14 7.43
N THR A 255 3.24 -3.57 6.34
CA THR A 255 1.82 -3.27 6.15
C THR A 255 1.22 -4.16 5.06
N LYS A 256 -0.11 -4.10 4.88
CA LYS A 256 -0.83 -4.86 3.85
C LYS A 256 -0.28 -4.59 2.45
N THR A 257 0.04 -3.34 2.14
CA THR A 257 0.49 -2.89 0.81
C THR A 257 2.01 -2.92 0.63
N LYS A 258 2.77 -3.32 1.66
CA LYS A 258 4.23 -3.50 1.64
C LYS A 258 4.99 -2.39 0.88
N PRO A 259 4.79 -1.11 1.22
CA PRO A 259 5.45 -0.01 0.54
C PRO A 259 6.96 -0.02 0.84
N LYS A 260 7.75 0.47 -0.12
CA LYS A 260 9.21 0.46 -0.07
C LYS A 260 9.71 1.84 0.40
N LYS A 261 10.50 1.88 1.46
CA LYS A 261 11.19 3.09 1.94
C LYS A 261 12.46 3.28 1.13
N LEU A 262 12.47 4.31 0.29
CA LEU A 262 13.60 4.72 -0.54
C LEU A 262 14.31 5.92 0.10
N VAL A 263 15.63 5.98 -0.06
CA VAL A 263 16.46 7.05 0.48
C VAL A 263 17.36 7.60 -0.61
N PHE A 264 17.27 8.90 -0.85
CA PHE A 264 18.09 9.66 -1.78
C PHE A 264 19.01 10.59 -1.02
N HIS A 265 20.24 10.76 -1.53
CA HIS A 265 21.18 11.75 -1.01
C HIS A 265 21.21 12.95 -1.95
N GLY A 266 21.04 14.15 -1.41
CA GLY A 266 21.08 15.39 -2.16
C GLY A 266 22.50 15.88 -2.41
N SER A 267 22.65 16.74 -3.42
CA SER A 267 23.89 17.48 -3.70
C SER A 267 24.31 18.42 -2.56
N ASP A 268 23.41 18.71 -1.63
CA ASP A 268 23.63 19.50 -0.42
C ASP A 268 24.10 18.67 0.79
N GLY A 269 24.25 17.34 0.60
CA GLY A 269 24.66 16.41 1.66
C GLY A 269 23.53 15.95 2.57
N HIS A 270 22.29 16.43 2.38
CA HIS A 270 21.14 15.98 3.16
C HIS A 270 20.56 14.68 2.62
N THR A 271 19.83 13.99 3.48
CA THR A 271 19.14 12.74 3.17
C THR A 271 17.66 13.02 2.98
N TYR A 272 17.10 12.53 1.87
CA TYR A 272 15.70 12.69 1.50
C TYR A 272 15.06 11.31 1.43
N THR A 273 14.11 11.07 2.31
CA THR A 273 13.44 9.78 2.42
C THR A 273 12.08 9.85 1.77
N TYR A 274 11.71 8.80 1.04
CA TYR A 274 10.41 8.67 0.40
C TYR A 274 9.79 7.31 0.69
N LEU A 275 8.48 7.30 0.87
CA LEU A 275 7.67 6.10 0.86
C LEU A 275 7.20 5.86 -0.57
N PHE A 276 7.62 4.73 -1.14
CA PHE A 276 7.21 4.32 -2.47
C PHE A 276 6.04 3.36 -2.40
N LYS A 277 4.91 3.80 -2.94
CA LYS A 277 3.66 3.04 -2.96
C LYS A 277 3.31 2.58 -4.37
N GLY A 278 2.92 1.32 -4.47
CA GLY A 278 2.42 0.70 -5.68
C GLY A 278 1.00 0.19 -5.48
N LEU A 279 0.26 0.08 -6.58
CA LEU A 279 -1.14 -0.38 -6.62
C LEU A 279 -2.12 0.54 -5.89
N GLU A 280 -1.73 1.79 -5.67
CA GLU A 280 -2.53 2.84 -5.05
C GLU A 280 -2.52 4.06 -5.99
N ASP A 281 -3.68 4.68 -6.20
CA ASP A 281 -3.77 5.95 -6.91
C ASP A 281 -3.47 7.10 -5.92
N LEU A 282 -2.38 7.83 -6.18
CA LEU A 282 -1.92 8.94 -5.35
C LEU A 282 -2.29 10.32 -5.92
N HIS A 283 -3.04 10.39 -7.03
CA HIS A 283 -3.41 11.68 -7.61
C HIS A 283 -4.32 12.47 -6.66
N LEU A 284 -5.22 11.80 -5.94
CA LEU A 284 -6.08 12.49 -4.97
C LEU A 284 -5.25 13.09 -3.82
N ASP A 285 -4.33 12.31 -3.24
CA ASP A 285 -3.40 12.78 -2.21
C ASP A 285 -2.59 14.00 -2.69
N GLU A 286 -2.12 13.96 -3.93
CA GLU A 286 -1.40 15.08 -4.55
C GLU A 286 -2.25 16.36 -4.61
N ARG A 287 -3.53 16.25 -5.00
CA ARG A 287 -4.46 17.39 -4.98
C ARG A 287 -4.73 17.92 -3.58
N ILE A 288 -4.86 17.05 -2.57
CA ILE A 288 -5.02 17.49 -1.18
C ILE A 288 -3.77 18.28 -0.73
N MET A 289 -2.57 17.81 -1.04
CA MET A 289 -1.34 18.54 -0.70
C MET A 289 -1.25 19.90 -1.42
N GLN A 290 -1.67 19.99 -2.68
CA GLN A 290 -1.79 21.27 -3.40
C GLN A 290 -2.77 22.22 -2.71
N PHE A 291 -3.94 21.72 -2.29
CA PHE A 291 -4.94 22.51 -1.56
C PHE A 291 -4.38 23.06 -0.25
N LEU A 292 -3.63 22.26 0.52
CA LEU A 292 -2.96 22.72 1.74
C LEU A 292 -1.92 23.81 1.45
N SER A 293 -1.18 23.69 0.35
CA SER A 293 -0.22 24.72 -0.09
C SER A 293 -0.91 26.05 -0.42
N ILE A 294 -2.06 26.00 -1.10
CA ILE A 294 -2.87 27.20 -1.40
C ILE A 294 -3.40 27.83 -0.10
N THR A 295 -3.93 27.01 0.80
CA THR A 295 -4.46 27.45 2.10
C THR A 295 -3.37 28.15 2.93
N ASN A 296 -2.16 27.59 2.94
CA ASN A 296 -1.00 28.23 3.58
C ASN A 296 -0.61 29.57 2.94
N THR A 297 -0.76 29.70 1.62
CA THR A 297 -0.49 30.94 0.89
C THR A 297 -1.49 32.03 1.29
N MET A 298 -2.76 31.67 1.43
CA MET A 298 -3.81 32.59 1.92
C MET A 298 -3.55 33.03 3.37
N MET A 299 -3.21 32.09 4.26
CA MET A 299 -2.89 32.41 5.65
C MET A 299 -1.61 33.25 5.80
N ALA A 300 -0.67 33.15 4.86
CA ALA A 300 0.56 33.94 4.88
C ALA A 300 0.35 35.43 4.56
N GLN A 301 -0.75 35.79 3.86
CA GLN A 301 -1.06 37.18 3.50
C GLN A 301 -1.59 38.00 4.69
N ASN A 302 -2.15 37.35 5.71
CA ASN A 302 -2.74 37.99 6.89
C ASN A 302 -1.71 38.37 7.98
N LYS A 303 -0.46 38.65 7.60
CA LYS A 303 0.60 38.95 8.57
C LYS A 303 0.68 40.45 8.90
N ASP A 304 0.26 40.78 10.12
CA ASP A 304 0.67 42.03 10.77
C ASP A 304 2.09 41.86 11.34
N GLY A 305 3.10 42.18 10.53
CA GLY A 305 4.45 42.72 10.86
C GLY A 305 5.37 42.09 11.92
N LEU A 306 4.90 41.44 12.99
CA LEU A 306 5.72 41.10 14.18
C LEU A 306 5.71 39.63 14.62
N GLU A 307 4.74 38.80 14.23
CA GLU A 307 4.70 37.39 14.65
C GLU A 307 5.07 36.40 13.53
N GLN A 308 5.79 35.32 13.90
CA GLN A 308 5.97 34.15 13.03
C GLN A 308 4.60 33.62 12.60
N ASN A 309 4.46 33.10 11.38
CA ASN A 309 3.15 32.57 10.94
C ASN A 309 2.78 31.35 11.80
N LEU A 310 1.93 31.53 12.80
CA LEU A 310 1.44 30.45 13.64
C LEU A 310 0.34 29.64 12.93
N TYR A 311 -0.34 30.24 11.96
CA TYR A 311 -1.39 29.59 11.18
C TYR A 311 -0.80 28.93 9.93
N ARG A 312 -0.41 27.67 10.05
CA ARG A 312 0.13 26.88 8.94
C ARG A 312 -0.31 25.43 9.04
N ALA A 313 -0.80 24.88 7.93
CA ALA A 313 -1.01 23.46 7.75
C ALA A 313 0.32 22.81 7.33
N ARG A 314 0.78 21.79 8.05
CA ARG A 314 1.89 20.94 7.58
C ARG A 314 1.39 20.12 6.39
N TYR A 315 2.21 20.03 5.35
CA TYR A 315 1.93 19.19 4.19
C TYR A 315 3.26 18.61 3.69
N TYR A 316 3.17 17.50 2.98
CA TYR A 316 4.30 16.79 2.40
C TYR A 316 4.11 16.66 0.89
N SER A 317 5.18 16.34 0.19
CA SER A 317 5.14 16.22 -1.27
C SER A 317 4.68 14.82 -1.68
N VAL A 318 3.76 14.74 -2.63
CA VAL A 318 3.30 13.50 -3.27
C VAL A 318 3.60 13.61 -4.76
N ILE A 319 4.25 12.59 -5.32
CA ILE A 319 4.68 12.54 -6.71
C ILE A 319 4.12 11.28 -7.36
N PRO A 320 2.96 11.37 -8.04
CA PRO A 320 2.44 10.28 -8.87
C PRO A 320 3.43 9.94 -9.99
N LEU A 321 3.73 8.65 -10.17
CA LEU A 321 4.62 8.12 -11.22
C LEU A 321 3.87 7.33 -12.29
N GLY A 322 2.54 7.27 -12.18
CA GLY A 322 1.62 6.57 -13.05
C GLY A 322 0.23 6.50 -12.40
N PRO A 323 -0.74 5.81 -13.03
CA PRO A 323 -2.12 5.76 -12.54
C PRO A 323 -2.27 5.05 -11.18
N ARG A 324 -1.32 4.18 -10.81
CA ARG A 324 -1.41 3.37 -9.57
C ARG A 324 -0.07 3.26 -8.84
N SER A 325 0.73 4.33 -8.89
CA SER A 325 2.01 4.34 -8.18
C SER A 325 2.52 5.75 -7.96
N GLY A 326 3.29 5.94 -6.90
CA GLY A 326 4.04 7.17 -6.72
C GLY A 326 4.84 7.22 -5.43
N LEU A 327 5.51 8.35 -5.23
CA LEU A 327 6.36 8.63 -4.09
C LEU A 327 5.65 9.58 -3.13
N ILE A 328 5.74 9.31 -1.84
CA ILE A 328 5.29 10.20 -0.78
C ILE A 328 6.52 10.59 0.03
N SER A 329 6.74 11.89 0.22
CA SER A 329 7.85 12.36 1.05
C SER A 329 7.68 11.89 2.49
N TRP A 330 8.76 11.39 3.07
CA TRP A 330 8.77 10.96 4.45
C TRP A 330 8.97 12.16 5.38
N VAL A 331 8.14 12.27 6.40
CA VAL A 331 8.26 13.31 7.42
C VAL A 331 9.06 12.76 8.59
N ASP A 332 10.28 13.27 8.76
CA ASP A 332 11.15 12.92 9.89
C ASP A 332 10.79 13.71 11.15
N GLY A 333 11.18 13.17 12.32
CA GLY A 333 11.02 13.85 13.62
C GLY A 333 9.61 13.79 14.21
N THR A 334 8.65 13.19 13.52
CA THR A 334 7.26 13.06 14.01
C THR A 334 7.02 11.73 14.73
N THR A 335 6.19 11.75 15.76
CA THR A 335 5.77 10.57 16.52
C THR A 335 4.26 10.37 16.39
N PRO A 336 3.78 9.18 15.99
CA PRO A 336 2.35 8.87 16.01
C PRO A 336 1.79 8.94 17.43
N VAL A 337 0.62 9.54 17.61
CA VAL A 337 -0.01 9.66 18.95
C VAL A 337 -0.24 8.27 19.56
N PHE A 338 -0.54 7.26 18.74
CA PHE A 338 -0.71 5.88 19.21
C PHE A 338 0.53 5.32 19.91
N ALA A 339 1.73 5.72 19.46
CA ALA A 339 2.98 5.29 20.07
C ALA A 339 3.10 5.76 21.52
N LEU A 340 2.56 6.93 21.87
CA LEU A 340 2.55 7.45 23.24
C LEU A 340 1.64 6.59 24.13
N TYR A 341 0.44 6.28 23.66
CA TYR A 341 -0.51 5.40 24.36
C TYR A 341 0.08 4.00 24.57
N LYS A 342 0.65 3.41 23.52
CA LYS A 342 1.28 2.08 23.58
C LYS A 342 2.45 2.03 24.57
N ARG A 343 3.33 3.05 24.57
CA ARG A 343 4.43 3.15 25.55
C ARG A 343 3.91 3.27 26.98
N TRP A 344 2.83 4.02 27.21
CA TRP A 344 2.19 4.08 28.53
C TRP A 344 1.65 2.71 28.97
N GLN A 345 0.92 2.00 28.11
CA GLN A 345 0.44 0.65 28.44
C GLN A 345 1.57 -0.33 28.80
N GLN A 346 2.68 -0.27 28.05
CA GLN A 346 3.87 -1.08 28.35
C GLN A 346 4.46 -0.75 29.73
N ARG A 347 4.50 0.53 30.12
CA ARG A 347 4.97 0.96 31.44
C ARG A 347 4.04 0.47 32.56
N GLU A 348 2.73 0.57 32.37
CA GLU A 348 1.76 0.09 33.37
C GLU A 348 1.80 -1.43 33.53
N ALA A 349 1.88 -2.18 32.42
CA ALA A 349 2.06 -3.62 32.46
C ALA A 349 3.35 -4.03 33.20
N ALA A 350 4.45 -3.31 32.97
CA ALA A 350 5.72 -3.55 33.66
C ALA A 350 5.66 -3.25 35.17
N LYS A 351 4.85 -2.28 35.60
CA LYS A 351 4.63 -2.00 37.04
C LYS A 351 3.87 -3.13 37.73
N GLN A 352 2.90 -3.72 37.04
CA GLN A 352 2.04 -4.79 37.57
C GLN A 352 2.77 -6.15 37.56
N ASN A 353 3.57 -6.45 36.54
CA ASN A 353 4.24 -7.75 36.34
C ASN A 353 5.69 -7.80 36.88
N LYS A 354 5.91 -7.51 38.18
CA LYS A 354 7.23 -7.74 38.80
C LYS A 354 7.66 -9.22 38.88
N THR A 355 6.80 -10.16 38.48
CA THR A 355 7.00 -11.62 38.68
C THR A 355 6.83 -12.50 37.44
N SER A 356 6.56 -11.96 36.24
CA SER A 356 6.43 -12.79 35.02
C SER A 356 7.03 -12.13 33.76
N ASN A 357 7.80 -12.90 32.98
CA ASN A 357 8.57 -12.46 31.82
C ASN A 357 7.75 -12.30 30.50
N SER A 358 6.43 -12.14 30.57
CA SER A 358 5.59 -11.96 29.38
C SER A 358 4.82 -10.64 29.43
N SER A 359 5.44 -9.57 28.91
CA SER A 359 4.84 -8.24 28.77
C SER A 359 4.08 -8.08 27.45
N SER A 360 3.08 -8.93 27.20
CA SER A 360 2.19 -8.76 26.04
C SER A 360 1.09 -7.74 26.37
N VAL A 361 1.20 -6.54 25.80
CA VAL A 361 0.13 -5.53 25.87
C VAL A 361 -1.03 -5.96 24.98
N LEU A 362 -2.25 -5.87 25.52
CA LEU A 362 -3.49 -6.18 24.80
C LEU A 362 -3.71 -5.18 23.65
N ARG A 363 -4.32 -5.66 22.57
CA ARG A 363 -4.71 -4.80 21.45
C ARG A 363 -5.91 -3.92 21.84
N PRO A 364 -6.10 -2.74 21.20
CA PRO A 364 -7.27 -1.90 21.45
C PRO A 364 -8.61 -2.64 21.31
N SER A 365 -8.74 -3.49 20.29
CA SER A 365 -9.94 -4.31 20.10
C SER A 365 -10.17 -5.26 21.26
N GLU A 366 -9.14 -5.93 21.76
CA GLU A 366 -9.24 -6.87 22.88
C GLU A 366 -9.67 -6.12 24.16
N LEU A 367 -9.08 -4.96 24.45
CA LEU A 367 -9.45 -4.13 25.60
C LEU A 367 -10.91 -3.70 25.56
N PHE A 368 -11.39 -3.28 24.38
CA PHE A 368 -12.77 -2.87 24.19
C PHE A 368 -13.74 -4.05 24.38
N TYR A 369 -13.52 -5.17 23.70
CA TYR A 369 -14.40 -6.34 23.77
C TYR A 369 -14.41 -7.02 25.15
N ASN A 370 -13.27 -7.02 25.87
CA ASN A 370 -13.19 -7.56 27.23
C ASN A 370 -14.10 -6.82 28.21
N LYS A 371 -14.32 -5.51 28.02
CA LYS A 371 -15.27 -4.72 28.83
C LYS A 371 -16.69 -4.77 28.29
N LEU A 372 -16.85 -4.79 26.97
CA LEU A 372 -18.15 -4.76 26.32
C LEU A 372 -18.93 -6.06 26.51
N ASN A 373 -18.30 -7.22 26.26
CA ASN A 373 -18.98 -8.51 26.21
C ASN A 373 -19.71 -8.87 27.53
N PRO A 374 -19.12 -8.69 28.73
CA PRO A 374 -19.82 -8.96 29.99
C PRO A 374 -21.06 -8.07 30.17
N LEU A 375 -20.97 -6.78 29.80
CA LEU A 375 -22.07 -5.83 29.93
C LEU A 375 -23.20 -6.12 28.94
N LEU A 376 -22.88 -6.55 27.71
CA LEU A 376 -23.88 -6.98 26.73
C LEU A 376 -24.63 -8.24 27.19
N GLN A 377 -23.92 -9.20 27.80
CA GLN A 377 -24.52 -10.41 28.36
C GLN A 377 -25.44 -10.09 29.55
N GLU A 378 -25.02 -9.20 30.45
CA GLU A 378 -25.84 -8.74 31.58
C GLU A 378 -27.16 -8.07 31.12
N HIS A 379 -27.12 -7.34 30.01
CA HIS A 379 -28.29 -6.69 29.42
C HIS A 379 -29.12 -7.62 28.50
N GLY A 380 -28.75 -8.90 28.37
CA GLY A 380 -29.53 -9.90 27.63
C GLY A 380 -29.49 -9.75 26.10
N VAL A 381 -28.43 -9.14 25.54
CA VAL A 381 -28.25 -9.04 24.08
C VAL A 381 -27.99 -10.44 23.51
N LYS A 382 -28.86 -10.89 22.60
CA LYS A 382 -28.81 -12.26 22.05
C LYS A 382 -27.72 -12.44 21.01
N ASN A 383 -27.49 -11.45 20.15
CA ASN A 383 -26.47 -11.48 19.12
C ASN A 383 -25.38 -10.45 19.41
N ILE A 384 -24.28 -10.92 20.01
CA ILE A 384 -23.14 -10.07 20.41
C ILE A 384 -22.42 -9.52 19.16
N ASP A 385 -22.47 -10.23 18.04
CA ASP A 385 -21.78 -9.84 16.81
C ASP A 385 -22.52 -8.75 16.02
N ASN A 386 -23.84 -8.60 16.23
CA ASN A 386 -24.62 -7.57 15.56
C ASN A 386 -24.49 -6.20 16.25
N ARG A 387 -23.59 -5.35 15.74
CA ARG A 387 -23.34 -4.00 16.27
C ARG A 387 -24.57 -3.09 16.27
N LYS A 388 -25.54 -3.30 15.35
CA LYS A 388 -26.77 -2.50 15.30
C LYS A 388 -27.66 -2.73 16.52
N GLU A 389 -27.50 -3.86 17.22
CA GLU A 389 -28.28 -4.22 18.42
C GLU A 389 -27.64 -3.72 19.73
N TRP A 390 -26.46 -3.10 19.67
CA TRP A 390 -25.74 -2.69 20.87
C TRP A 390 -26.37 -1.47 21.57
N PRO A 391 -26.75 -1.57 22.86
CA PRO A 391 -27.34 -0.45 23.58
C PRO A 391 -26.37 0.73 23.75
N LEU A 392 -26.80 1.93 23.37
CA LEU A 392 -25.99 3.16 23.47
C LEU A 392 -25.52 3.44 24.91
N ALA A 393 -26.34 3.12 25.91
CA ALA A 393 -25.99 3.31 27.32
C ALA A 393 -24.77 2.46 27.73
N ILE A 394 -24.67 1.23 27.23
CA ILE A 394 -23.53 0.34 27.50
C ILE A 394 -22.28 0.86 26.82
N LEU A 395 -22.38 1.29 25.55
CA LEU A 395 -21.26 1.86 24.82
C LEU A 395 -20.68 3.10 25.54
N LYS A 396 -21.55 3.99 26.02
CA LYS A 396 -21.15 5.16 26.82
C LYS A 396 -20.49 4.75 28.15
N LYS A 397 -21.00 3.71 28.81
CA LYS A 397 -20.40 3.17 30.04
C LYS A 397 -18.99 2.63 29.79
N VAL A 398 -18.82 1.78 28.78
CA VAL A 398 -17.50 1.23 28.37
C VAL A 398 -16.52 2.34 28.04
N LEU A 399 -16.94 3.35 27.27
CA LEU A 399 -16.10 4.49 26.94
C LEU A 399 -15.64 5.24 28.20
N THR A 400 -16.57 5.52 29.12
CA THR A 400 -16.28 6.25 30.37
C THR A 400 -15.29 5.46 31.25
N GLU A 401 -15.48 4.15 31.36
CA GLU A 401 -14.55 3.28 32.09
C GLU A 401 -13.14 3.31 31.48
N LEU A 402 -13.01 3.16 30.16
CA LEU A 402 -11.73 3.21 29.46
C LEU A 402 -11.04 4.59 29.57
N MET A 403 -11.82 5.66 29.54
CA MET A 403 -11.31 7.03 29.76
C MET A 403 -10.76 7.21 31.17
N ASN A 404 -11.43 6.65 32.19
CA ASN A 404 -10.97 6.76 33.58
C ASN A 404 -9.70 5.94 33.86
N GLU A 405 -9.46 4.88 33.10
CA GLU A 405 -8.23 4.06 33.19
C GLU A 405 -7.01 4.73 32.55
N THR A 406 -7.22 5.65 31.61
CA THR A 406 -6.15 6.28 30.84
C THR A 406 -5.92 7.71 31.32
N PRO A 407 -4.68 8.10 31.67
CA PRO A 407 -4.37 9.48 32.04
C PRO A 407 -4.67 10.47 30.90
N SER A 408 -5.33 11.58 31.22
CA SER A 408 -5.69 12.61 30.24
C SER A 408 -4.52 13.52 29.83
N ASP A 409 -3.38 13.42 30.50
CA ASP A 409 -2.24 14.33 30.35
C ASP A 409 -1.03 13.70 29.65
N LEU A 410 -1.21 12.55 28.99
CA LEU A 410 -0.16 11.82 28.29
C LEU A 410 0.62 12.72 27.32
N LEU A 411 -0.06 13.36 26.37
CA LEU A 411 0.58 14.21 25.38
C LEU A 411 1.18 15.47 26.01
N ALA A 412 0.46 16.11 26.93
CA ALA A 412 0.91 17.34 27.59
C ALA A 412 2.22 17.11 28.39
N LYS A 413 2.33 15.99 29.10
CA LYS A 413 3.55 15.58 29.80
C LYS A 413 4.69 15.28 28.85
N GLU A 414 4.43 14.59 27.74
CA GLU A 414 5.47 14.31 26.75
C GLU A 414 6.03 15.61 26.14
N LEU A 415 5.17 16.58 25.80
CA LEU A 415 5.61 17.91 25.34
C LEU A 415 6.43 18.65 26.41
N TRP A 416 6.03 18.58 27.68
CA TRP A 416 6.80 19.15 28.79
C TRP A 416 8.19 18.51 28.91
N CYS A 417 8.27 17.18 28.88
CA CYS A 417 9.54 16.45 29.01
C CYS A 417 10.51 16.69 27.83
N HIS A 418 10.00 17.01 26.64
CA HIS A 418 10.85 17.34 25.47
C HIS A 418 11.30 18.81 25.46
N ALA A 419 10.63 19.69 26.22
CA ALA A 419 10.99 21.08 26.27
C ALA A 419 12.26 21.31 27.10
N VAL A 420 13.19 22.10 26.55
CA VAL A 420 14.45 22.44 27.24
C VAL A 420 14.20 23.40 28.42
N ASN A 421 13.16 24.24 28.34
CA ASN A 421 12.77 25.18 29.38
C ASN A 421 11.29 25.57 29.25
N ALA A 422 10.76 26.31 30.23
CA ALA A 422 9.36 26.71 30.29
C ALA A 422 8.91 27.59 29.10
N ALA A 423 9.79 28.43 28.56
CA ALA A 423 9.46 29.27 27.40
C ALA A 423 9.35 28.43 26.11
N ALA A 424 10.23 27.44 25.94
CA ALA A 424 10.16 26.48 24.83
C ALA A 424 8.86 25.67 24.92
N TRP A 425 8.52 25.16 26.11
CA TRP A 425 7.26 24.46 26.35
C TRP A 425 6.04 25.31 25.98
N TRP A 426 6.00 26.57 26.44
CA TRP A 426 4.90 27.48 26.12
C TRP A 426 4.74 27.67 24.60
N ASN A 427 5.85 27.84 23.88
CA ASN A 427 5.84 27.95 22.43
C ASN A 427 5.38 26.66 21.73
N MET A 428 5.78 25.50 22.22
CA MET A 428 5.34 24.20 21.69
C MET A 428 3.84 24.01 21.89
N VAL A 429 3.31 24.31 23.08
CA VAL A 429 1.87 24.22 23.36
C VAL A 429 1.08 25.18 22.48
N ARG A 430 1.56 26.43 22.31
CA ARG A 430 0.95 27.37 21.37
C ARG A 430 0.90 26.80 19.96
N LYS A 431 2.04 26.35 19.42
CA LYS A 431 2.12 25.77 18.06
C LYS A 431 1.19 24.58 17.88
N TYR A 432 1.15 23.67 18.85
CA TYR A 432 0.21 22.55 18.87
C TYR A 432 -1.24 23.04 18.77
N SER A 433 -1.65 23.99 19.60
CA SER A 433 -3.02 24.53 19.57
C SER A 433 -3.36 25.16 18.20
N TYR A 434 -2.46 25.92 17.59
CA TYR A 434 -2.69 26.50 16.26
C TYR A 434 -2.70 25.45 15.16
N SER A 435 -1.77 24.48 15.16
CA SER A 435 -1.70 23.42 14.16
C SER A 435 -2.96 22.56 14.17
N VAL A 436 -3.42 22.17 15.37
CA VAL A 436 -4.67 21.40 15.54
C VAL A 436 -5.87 22.22 15.07
N ALA A 437 -5.96 23.51 15.42
CA ALA A 437 -7.07 24.36 14.99
C ALA A 437 -7.14 24.47 13.46
N VAL A 438 -6.00 24.74 12.81
CA VAL A 438 -5.90 24.84 11.34
C VAL A 438 -6.30 23.51 10.69
N MET A 439 -5.70 22.39 11.11
CA MET A 439 -5.99 21.08 10.53
C MET A 439 -7.41 20.60 10.82
N SER A 440 -8.02 20.99 11.94
CA SER A 440 -9.40 20.66 12.26
C SER A 440 -10.39 21.39 11.36
N ILE A 441 -10.19 22.69 11.11
CA ILE A 441 -11.05 23.48 10.22
C ILE A 441 -10.89 23.00 8.78
N ILE A 442 -9.65 22.79 8.33
CA ILE A 442 -9.39 22.27 6.98
C ILE A 442 -10.00 20.87 6.83
N GLY A 443 -9.85 20.01 7.84
CA GLY A 443 -10.42 18.68 7.82
C GLY A 443 -11.95 18.68 7.78
N TYR A 444 -12.60 19.62 8.47
CA TYR A 444 -14.04 19.82 8.38
C TYR A 444 -14.48 20.25 6.96
N ILE A 445 -13.76 21.19 6.33
CA ILE A 445 -14.09 21.70 5.00
C ILE A 445 -13.92 20.63 3.92
N ILE A 446 -12.82 19.85 3.98
CA ILE A 446 -12.51 18.81 2.99
C ILE A 446 -13.33 17.53 3.23
N GLY A 447 -13.78 17.29 4.48
CA GLY A 447 -14.38 16.02 4.88
C GLY A 447 -13.33 14.94 5.15
N LEU A 448 -12.19 15.29 5.76
CA LEU A 448 -11.13 14.33 6.07
C LEU A 448 -11.60 13.26 7.08
N GLY A 449 -11.60 11.99 6.66
CA GLY A 449 -11.87 10.81 7.49
C GLY A 449 -10.61 10.13 8.04
N ASP A 450 -10.75 8.96 8.67
CA ASP A 450 -9.63 8.10 9.10
C ASP A 450 -8.62 8.76 10.07
N ARG A 451 -9.12 9.48 11.08
CA ARG A 451 -8.32 10.22 12.08
C ARG A 451 -7.80 9.33 13.22
N HIS A 452 -7.44 8.08 12.95
CA HIS A 452 -6.92 7.17 13.97
C HIS A 452 -5.53 7.61 14.47
N LEU A 453 -5.13 7.16 15.66
CA LEU A 453 -3.93 7.66 16.33
C LEU A 453 -2.59 7.31 15.64
N ASP A 454 -2.60 6.40 14.65
CA ASP A 454 -1.44 6.15 13.78
C ASP A 454 -1.32 7.16 12.61
N ASN A 455 -2.41 7.84 12.22
CA ASN A 455 -2.43 8.85 11.14
C ASN A 455 -2.27 10.28 11.67
N VAL A 456 -2.45 10.48 12.98
CA VAL A 456 -2.19 11.76 13.64
C VAL A 456 -0.78 11.69 14.23
N LEU A 457 0.12 12.45 13.63
CA LEU A 457 1.52 12.54 14.03
C LEU A 457 1.76 13.86 14.76
N VAL A 458 2.66 13.87 15.72
CA VAL A 458 3.07 15.09 16.43
C VAL A 458 4.58 15.20 16.42
N ASP A 459 5.10 16.36 16.05
CA ASP A 459 6.50 16.69 16.25
C ASP A 459 6.71 17.14 17.70
N LEU A 460 7.29 16.25 18.52
CA LEU A 460 7.53 16.52 19.94
C LEU A 460 8.61 17.58 20.19
N THR A 461 9.32 18.04 19.15
CA THR A 461 10.32 19.12 19.27
C THR A 461 9.72 20.50 19.01
N SER A 462 8.75 20.59 18.09
CA SER A 462 8.15 21.86 17.68
C SER A 462 6.73 22.07 18.21
N GLY A 463 5.99 21.00 18.46
CA GLY A 463 4.55 20.99 18.77
C GLY A 463 3.64 20.91 17.54
N ASP A 464 4.18 20.93 16.32
CA ASP A 464 3.35 20.84 15.10
C ASP A 464 2.64 19.48 14.98
N VAL A 465 1.46 19.49 14.37
CA VAL A 465 0.62 18.31 14.05
C VAL A 465 0.52 18.12 12.55
#